data_AF-A0A923AL64-F1
#
_entry.id   AF-A0A923AL64-F1
#
_cell.length_a   1.000
_cell.length_b   1.000
_cell.length_c   1.000
_cell.angle_alpha   90.00
_cell.angle_beta   90.00
_cell.angle_gamma   90.00
#
_symmetry.space_group_name_H-M   'P 1'
#
loop_
_entity.id
_entity.type
_entity.pdbx_description
1 polymer ?
#
loop_
_entity_poly.entity_id
_entity_poly.type
_entity_poly.pdbx_seq_one_letter_code
_entity_poly.pdbx_strand_id
1 'polypeptide(L)'
;MAAALLPREARPLPPRGSRPLPAPRLPVLAAGGAHRRLASSRTRRRRIARLCSGAARPVGRHPWLDPSDGAPGPAQAGPTARSHDPHDDTTTRFGRRDHARWCPPDRAGADDRRRRRKRGRARAGGSGNTRGDRSWPYDACSDQGGGGIPRSQGQEPHPDRPLGSGLVKYTSAAAFRQALETRLRAISRDQGSSLVRLRKAVAFDRLLARLLVAAPGRWVLKGGLALDYRFGARARTTKDMDLATQAGEEAATSDLLSAGDLDLGDYFTFAIERTSKLDQLVEGSAVRFHVRADLAGRRFEDFVVDIGFDMPLDWEPDVLVGPDLLGFADIDPVSAPSLPLELQIAEKVHAYGRAYGSNGIGSTRVKDLVDLALVATTAELDAARVRRAIEETFEHRSGRDVPTALPPPPRDWDVPFRRLAGEIGLVADLAAGHELAARLLDPILSGELATGRWHPAGQGWLVDGASSSKE
;
A
#
# COMPACT_ATOMS: atom_id res chain seq x y z
N MET A 1 17.28 -39.86 69.19
CA MET A 1 16.78 -38.68 68.43
C MET A 1 17.85 -38.30 67.42
N ALA A 2 17.48 -37.83 66.23
CA ALA A 2 18.42 -37.49 65.16
C ALA A 2 18.82 -36.00 65.20
N ALA A 3 20.07 -35.70 64.82
CA ALA A 3 20.56 -34.33 64.63
C ALA A 3 21.51 -34.28 63.41
N ALA A 4 20.96 -33.91 62.27
CA ALA A 4 21.67 -33.40 61.09
C ALA A 4 22.00 -31.90 61.33
N LEU A 5 22.90 -31.21 60.61
CA LEU A 5 23.92 -31.56 59.59
C LEU A 5 24.87 -30.33 59.50
N LEU A 6 26.16 -30.52 59.24
CA LEU A 6 27.07 -29.42 58.83
C LEU A 6 28.08 -29.91 57.78
N PRO A 7 27.89 -29.60 56.48
CA PRO A 7 28.89 -29.80 55.45
C PRO A 7 29.99 -28.73 55.52
N ARG A 8 31.25 -29.11 55.27
CA ARG A 8 32.35 -28.17 55.01
C ARG A 8 32.35 -27.71 53.55
N GLU A 9 32.92 -26.53 53.30
CA GLU A 9 33.06 -25.94 51.97
C GLU A 9 33.85 -26.83 51.00
N ALA A 10 33.47 -26.80 49.72
CA ALA A 10 34.28 -27.29 48.60
C ALA A 10 34.67 -26.09 47.71
N ARG A 11 35.98 -25.90 47.47
CA ARG A 11 36.49 -24.83 46.59
C ARG A 11 36.33 -25.22 45.10
N PRO A 12 36.10 -24.23 44.20
CA PRO A 12 35.84 -24.50 42.79
C PRO A 12 37.06 -24.98 42.02
N LEU A 13 36.82 -25.79 40.99
CA LEU A 13 37.82 -26.20 39.99
C LEU A 13 37.92 -25.15 38.86
N PRO A 14 39.11 -24.89 38.30
CA PRO A 14 39.29 -23.89 37.25
C PRO A 14 38.76 -24.39 35.87
N PRO A 15 38.30 -23.47 35.00
CA PRO A 15 37.76 -23.84 33.68
C PRO A 15 38.84 -24.36 32.73
N ARG A 16 38.52 -25.41 31.96
CA ARG A 16 39.39 -25.95 30.91
C ARG A 16 39.22 -25.16 29.62
N GLY A 17 40.24 -24.39 29.23
CA GLY A 17 40.25 -23.66 27.96
C GLY A 17 40.49 -24.59 26.76
N SER A 18 39.56 -24.57 25.79
CA SER A 18 39.72 -25.24 24.50
C SER A 18 40.67 -24.47 23.59
N ARG A 19 41.64 -25.15 22.96
CA ARG A 19 42.54 -24.55 21.96
C ARG A 19 41.79 -24.31 20.64
N PRO A 20 42.09 -23.22 19.90
CA PRO A 20 41.55 -23.00 18.56
C PRO A 20 42.11 -24.02 17.55
N LEU A 21 41.29 -24.37 16.56
CA LEU A 21 41.67 -25.23 15.43
C LEU A 21 42.42 -24.41 14.35
N PRO A 22 43.35 -25.02 13.60
CA PRO A 22 44.07 -24.34 12.52
C PRO A 22 43.15 -24.10 11.30
N ALA A 23 43.31 -22.94 10.66
CA ALA A 23 42.54 -22.58 9.47
C ALA A 23 42.90 -23.44 8.24
N PRO A 24 41.93 -23.76 7.35
CA PRO A 24 42.19 -24.50 6.12
C PRO A 24 43.02 -23.67 5.12
N ARG A 25 43.99 -24.32 4.46
CA ARG A 25 44.82 -23.69 3.43
C ARG A 25 44.10 -23.64 2.09
N LEU A 26 43.93 -22.45 1.52
CA LEU A 26 43.48 -22.28 0.13
C LEU A 26 44.59 -22.72 -0.84
N PRO A 27 44.26 -23.47 -1.92
CA PRO A 27 45.23 -23.81 -2.96
C PRO A 27 45.48 -22.61 -3.88
N VAL A 28 46.73 -22.15 -3.94
CA VAL A 28 47.17 -21.20 -4.97
C VAL A 28 47.40 -21.97 -6.28
N LEU A 29 46.65 -21.62 -7.34
CA LEU A 29 46.93 -22.06 -8.71
C LEU A 29 47.46 -20.88 -9.52
N ALA A 30 48.63 -21.07 -10.12
CA ALA A 30 49.32 -20.06 -10.91
C ALA A 30 48.72 -19.91 -12.31
N ALA A 31 48.97 -18.76 -12.94
CA ALA A 31 48.53 -18.49 -14.31
C ALA A 31 49.25 -19.38 -15.33
N GLY A 32 48.48 -20.08 -16.17
CA GLY A 32 48.99 -20.87 -17.30
C GLY A 32 48.04 -20.75 -18.49
N GLY A 33 48.40 -19.94 -19.49
CA GLY A 33 47.57 -19.69 -20.66
C GLY A 33 47.82 -20.69 -21.79
N ALA A 34 46.76 -21.36 -22.27
CA ALA A 34 46.78 -22.11 -23.52
C ALA A 34 45.44 -21.97 -24.26
N HIS A 35 45.47 -21.55 -25.53
CA HIS A 35 44.27 -21.37 -26.33
C HIS A 35 43.68 -22.71 -26.81
N ARG A 36 42.35 -22.84 -26.76
CA ARG A 36 41.56 -23.46 -27.85
C ARG A 36 40.19 -22.80 -27.97
N ARG A 37 39.61 -22.89 -29.16
CA ARG A 37 38.42 -22.12 -29.59
C ARG A 37 37.20 -23.02 -29.68
N LEU A 38 36.01 -22.47 -29.38
CA LEU A 38 34.70 -22.73 -30.00
C LEU A 38 33.78 -21.57 -29.53
N ALA A 39 33.58 -20.53 -30.33
CA ALA A 39 32.53 -20.43 -31.37
C ALA A 39 31.12 -20.11 -30.80
N SER A 40 30.86 -18.82 -30.54
CA SER A 40 29.52 -18.28 -30.27
C SER A 40 29.08 -17.31 -31.37
N SER A 41 27.83 -17.38 -31.83
CA SER A 41 27.31 -16.67 -33.00
C SER A 41 27.02 -15.18 -32.74
N ARG A 42 27.46 -14.29 -33.65
CA ARG A 42 27.18 -12.85 -33.62
C ARG A 42 25.95 -12.48 -34.45
N THR A 43 24.96 -11.80 -33.84
CA THR A 43 23.83 -11.20 -34.58
C THR A 43 23.69 -9.69 -34.32
N ARG A 44 24.61 -8.93 -34.91
CA ARG A 44 24.45 -7.55 -35.43
C ARG A 44 23.48 -6.57 -34.72
N ARG A 45 24.03 -5.64 -33.94
CA ARG A 45 23.53 -4.24 -33.93
C ARG A 45 23.89 -3.57 -35.28
N ARG A 46 23.06 -2.66 -35.79
CA ARG A 46 23.39 -1.76 -36.93
C ARG A 46 23.54 -0.31 -36.45
N ARG A 47 24.56 0.38 -36.98
CA ARG A 47 24.70 1.85 -36.91
C ARG A 47 23.91 2.52 -38.04
N ILE A 48 23.48 3.76 -37.81
CA ILE A 48 23.50 4.81 -38.83
C ILE A 48 24.23 6.01 -38.24
N ALA A 49 25.12 6.63 -39.01
CA ALA A 49 25.76 7.89 -38.68
C ALA A 49 26.22 8.60 -39.97
N ARG A 50 25.94 9.91 -40.07
CA ARG A 50 26.60 10.89 -40.94
C ARG A 50 26.66 12.18 -40.09
N LEU A 51 27.82 12.75 -39.76
CA LEU A 51 28.80 13.41 -40.62
C LEU A 51 28.24 14.62 -41.39
N CYS A 52 28.57 15.80 -40.87
CA CYS A 52 29.12 16.92 -41.64
C CYS A 52 30.02 17.75 -40.71
N SER A 53 31.04 18.41 -41.25
CA SER A 53 32.08 19.13 -40.50
C SER A 53 32.19 20.57 -41.00
N GLY A 54 32.46 21.52 -40.10
CA GLY A 54 32.73 22.93 -40.41
C GLY A 54 33.33 23.61 -39.17
N ALA A 55 34.23 24.57 -39.35
CA ALA A 55 35.11 25.03 -38.25
C ALA A 55 35.37 26.55 -38.27
N ALA A 56 35.60 27.10 -37.06
CA ALA A 56 36.39 28.33 -36.78
C ALA A 56 35.75 29.68 -37.25
N ARG A 57 35.91 30.85 -36.57
CA ARG A 57 36.40 31.23 -35.21
C ARG A 57 35.83 32.65 -34.84
N PRO A 58 36.33 33.45 -33.85
CA PRO A 58 35.54 33.79 -32.65
C PRO A 58 35.36 35.33 -32.40
N VAL A 59 35.37 35.74 -31.11
CA VAL A 59 35.33 37.10 -30.49
C VAL A 59 33.94 37.50 -29.95
N GLY A 60 33.77 37.90 -28.66
CA GLY A 60 34.71 37.79 -27.52
C GLY A 60 34.31 38.59 -26.25
N ARG A 61 35.07 38.35 -25.15
CA ARG A 61 35.20 39.13 -23.87
C ARG A 61 33.93 39.25 -22.97
N HIS A 62 33.81 38.67 -21.76
CA HIS A 62 34.54 38.88 -20.46
C HIS A 62 34.58 40.35 -19.95
N PRO A 63 34.75 40.65 -18.63
CA PRO A 63 35.10 39.77 -17.48
C PRO A 63 34.42 40.09 -16.10
N TRP A 64 34.87 39.40 -15.02
CA TRP A 64 34.89 39.80 -13.58
C TRP A 64 33.55 39.84 -12.79
N LEU A 65 33.52 39.64 -11.45
CA LEU A 65 34.51 39.17 -10.46
C LEU A 65 33.80 38.47 -9.28
N ASP A 66 34.54 37.62 -8.55
CA ASP A 66 34.21 37.06 -7.22
C ASP A 66 35.17 37.71 -6.19
N PRO A 67 34.82 37.83 -4.89
CA PRO A 67 35.56 36.99 -3.93
C PRO A 67 34.79 36.55 -2.67
N SER A 68 35.39 35.59 -1.97
CA SER A 68 34.87 34.91 -0.79
C SER A 68 35.21 35.55 0.57
N ASP A 69 34.56 35.00 1.61
CA ASP A 69 34.94 34.97 3.04
C ASP A 69 35.02 36.28 3.86
N GLY A 70 34.34 36.28 5.02
CA GLY A 70 34.53 37.31 6.06
C GLY A 70 33.36 37.52 7.03
N ALA A 71 33.37 36.79 8.15
CA ALA A 71 32.73 37.23 9.40
C ALA A 71 33.85 37.66 10.36
N PRO A 72 33.69 38.71 11.21
CA PRO A 72 32.79 38.60 12.37
C PRO A 72 32.17 39.92 12.90
N GLY A 73 31.34 39.81 13.95
CA GLY A 73 31.25 40.85 14.99
C GLY A 73 29.92 41.64 15.07
N PRO A 74 29.45 42.02 16.27
CA PRO A 74 28.13 42.64 16.48
C PRO A 74 28.15 44.15 16.78
N ALA A 75 27.00 44.80 16.61
CA ALA A 75 26.70 46.12 17.16
C ALA A 75 25.26 46.17 17.73
N GLN A 76 25.05 46.91 18.81
CA GLN A 76 23.75 47.07 19.48
C GLN A 76 23.16 48.47 19.20
N ALA A 77 21.84 48.56 18.96
CA ALA A 77 21.02 49.71 19.35
C ALA A 77 19.52 49.38 19.21
N GLY A 78 18.70 49.87 20.15
CA GLY A 78 17.25 50.02 20.01
C GLY A 78 16.86 51.50 20.21
N PRO A 79 15.72 51.80 20.87
CA PRO A 79 14.39 51.34 20.48
C PRO A 79 13.30 52.45 20.58
N THR A 80 12.31 52.42 19.70
CA THR A 80 10.95 53.02 19.90
C THR A 80 9.94 52.21 19.08
N ALA A 81 8.75 51.76 19.51
CA ALA A 81 7.82 52.03 20.62
C ALA A 81 6.62 52.95 20.29
N ARG A 82 5.42 52.45 20.64
CA ARG A 82 4.05 53.02 20.48
C ARG A 82 3.51 52.92 19.04
N SER A 83 2.36 52.30 18.72
CA SER A 83 1.04 52.09 19.36
C SER A 83 0.09 53.28 19.28
N HIS A 84 -1.02 53.14 18.53
CA HIS A 84 -2.39 53.48 18.93
C HIS A 84 -3.42 52.87 17.94
N ASP A 85 -4.56 52.51 18.51
CA ASP A 85 -5.87 52.13 17.94
C ASP A 85 -6.91 52.97 18.75
N PRO A 86 -8.24 52.95 18.56
CA PRO A 86 -9.09 52.53 17.42
C PRO A 86 -10.14 53.65 17.06
N HIS A 87 -11.32 53.28 16.49
CA HIS A 87 -12.59 54.06 16.42
C HIS A 87 -12.68 55.29 15.46
N ASP A 88 -13.83 55.66 14.86
CA ASP A 88 -15.05 54.89 14.51
C ASP A 88 -15.91 55.57 13.40
N ASP A 89 -16.83 54.80 12.82
CA ASP A 89 -18.17 55.11 12.29
C ASP A 89 -18.45 56.21 11.19
N THR A 90 -19.66 56.07 10.63
CA THR A 90 -20.53 57.00 9.90
C THR A 90 -20.61 56.92 8.36
N THR A 91 -21.86 56.89 7.88
CA THR A 91 -22.26 56.63 6.49
C THR A 91 -22.65 57.91 5.73
N THR A 92 -22.47 57.96 4.40
CA THR A 92 -23.60 58.25 3.47
C THR A 92 -23.33 57.90 1.99
N ARG A 93 -24.36 57.97 1.15
CA ARG A 93 -24.40 57.54 -0.26
C ARG A 93 -24.03 58.67 -1.24
N PHE A 94 -23.34 58.36 -2.33
CA PHE A 94 -23.93 58.19 -3.69
C PHE A 94 -22.85 58.15 -4.81
N GLY A 95 -23.04 57.29 -5.81
CA GLY A 95 -22.24 57.31 -7.04
C GLY A 95 -22.34 55.99 -7.83
N ARG A 96 -22.73 56.05 -9.11
CA ARG A 96 -22.68 54.90 -10.03
C ARG A 96 -21.50 55.08 -10.99
N ARG A 97 -20.78 53.99 -11.32
CA ARG A 97 -20.82 53.39 -12.67
C ARG A 97 -19.95 52.13 -12.83
N ASP A 98 -20.59 51.14 -13.44
CA ASP A 98 -20.10 50.22 -14.47
C ASP A 98 -18.98 49.19 -14.14
N HIS A 99 -18.99 48.10 -14.93
CA HIS A 99 -18.34 46.83 -14.61
C HIS A 99 -17.17 46.50 -15.55
N ALA A 100 -16.21 45.74 -15.04
CA ALA A 100 -15.36 44.86 -15.84
C ALA A 100 -15.23 43.49 -15.16
N ARG A 101 -15.70 42.42 -15.82
CA ARG A 101 -15.31 41.04 -15.52
C ARG A 101 -14.47 40.53 -16.68
N TRP A 102 -13.33 39.91 -16.38
CA TRP A 102 -12.47 39.26 -17.37
C TRP A 102 -12.75 37.75 -17.39
N CYS A 103 -12.81 37.15 -18.58
CA CYS A 103 -12.82 35.70 -18.82
C CYS A 103 -11.96 35.40 -20.06
N PRO A 104 -11.30 34.22 -20.15
CA PRO A 104 -10.42 33.90 -21.28
C PRO A 104 -11.20 33.64 -22.59
N PRO A 105 -10.58 33.86 -23.77
CA PRO A 105 -11.27 33.74 -25.05
C PRO A 105 -11.10 32.37 -25.74
N ASP A 106 -12.21 31.81 -26.22
CA ASP A 106 -12.20 30.90 -27.37
C ASP A 106 -11.87 31.68 -28.67
N ARG A 107 -11.34 30.99 -29.69
CA ARG A 107 -11.21 31.54 -31.05
C ARG A 107 -11.62 30.52 -32.11
N ALA A 108 -12.43 30.97 -33.07
CA ALA A 108 -12.85 30.20 -34.24
C ALA A 108 -12.92 31.09 -35.50
N GLY A 109 -12.83 30.45 -36.68
CA GLY A 109 -12.94 31.02 -38.03
C GLY A 109 -12.33 30.03 -39.04
N ALA A 110 -13.09 29.38 -39.94
CA ALA A 110 -13.75 29.91 -41.16
C ALA A 110 -12.76 29.95 -42.37
N ASP A 111 -13.13 29.70 -43.63
CA ASP A 111 -14.43 29.46 -44.31
C ASP A 111 -14.16 28.75 -45.70
N ASP A 112 -15.06 28.33 -46.62
CA ASP A 112 -16.54 28.28 -46.77
C ASP A 112 -16.91 27.24 -47.89
N ARG A 113 -18.20 26.90 -48.04
CA ARG A 113 -18.95 26.35 -49.22
C ARG A 113 -18.61 24.95 -49.79
N ARG A 114 -19.66 24.10 -49.77
CA ARG A 114 -20.50 23.84 -50.97
C ARG A 114 -21.91 23.33 -50.60
N ARG A 115 -22.87 23.40 -51.54
CA ARG A 115 -24.33 23.25 -51.31
C ARG A 115 -24.98 22.06 -52.02
N ARG A 116 -25.89 21.33 -51.34
CA ARG A 116 -27.25 20.86 -51.76
C ARG A 116 -27.78 19.89 -50.66
N ARG A 117 -29.00 20.03 -50.09
CA ARG A 117 -30.38 19.82 -50.62
C ARG A 117 -30.58 18.37 -51.16
N LYS A 118 -31.58 17.58 -50.76
CA LYS A 118 -32.92 17.81 -50.14
C LYS A 118 -33.40 16.57 -49.32
N ARG A 119 -34.35 16.78 -48.38
CA ARG A 119 -35.57 15.98 -47.98
C ARG A 119 -35.60 14.45 -48.28
N GLY A 120 -36.03 13.54 -47.40
CA GLY A 120 -36.64 13.65 -46.06
C GLY A 120 -38.18 13.49 -46.04
N ARG A 121 -38.70 12.44 -45.37
CA ARG A 121 -40.09 12.28 -44.89
C ARG A 121 -40.22 11.10 -43.91
N ALA A 122 -41.30 11.06 -43.13
CA ALA A 122 -41.67 9.96 -42.23
C ALA A 122 -43.20 9.75 -42.25
N ARG A 123 -43.69 8.52 -41.97
CA ARG A 123 -44.84 8.18 -41.10
C ARG A 123 -45.35 6.73 -41.27
N ALA A 124 -45.47 6.04 -40.13
CA ALA A 124 -46.60 5.23 -39.62
C ALA A 124 -47.31 4.13 -40.45
N GLY A 125 -47.67 3.04 -39.74
CA GLY A 125 -48.57 1.95 -40.15
C GLY A 125 -47.83 0.64 -40.50
N GLY A 126 -48.26 -0.57 -40.09
CA GLY A 126 -49.33 -0.94 -39.13
C GLY A 126 -49.88 -2.36 -39.39
N SER A 127 -50.11 -3.16 -38.33
CA SER A 127 -50.59 -4.57 -38.35
C SER A 127 -49.56 -5.61 -38.88
N GLY A 128 -49.48 -6.85 -38.36
CA GLY A 128 -50.10 -7.43 -37.16
C GLY A 128 -49.97 -8.98 -37.07
N ASN A 129 -50.07 -9.55 -35.85
CA ASN A 129 -50.09 -11.00 -35.51
C ASN A 129 -48.77 -11.79 -35.78
N THR A 130 -48.40 -12.89 -35.10
CA THR A 130 -49.07 -13.74 -34.08
C THR A 130 -48.17 -14.12 -32.87
N ARG A 131 -48.84 -14.61 -31.81
CA ARG A 131 -48.45 -15.09 -30.46
C ARG A 131 -47.24 -16.05 -30.33
N GLY A 132 -46.70 -16.14 -29.10
CA GLY A 132 -45.72 -17.15 -28.64
C GLY A 132 -44.83 -16.67 -27.48
N ASP A 133 -45.38 -16.13 -26.40
CA ASP A 133 -45.80 -16.87 -25.19
C ASP A 133 -44.66 -17.45 -24.31
N ARG A 134 -44.30 -16.69 -23.25
CA ARG A 134 -44.03 -17.19 -21.89
C ARG A 134 -43.85 -16.04 -20.90
N SER A 135 -44.78 -15.88 -19.96
CA SER A 135 -44.68 -14.95 -18.82
C SER A 135 -44.08 -15.64 -17.59
N TRP A 136 -43.26 -14.91 -16.82
CA TRP A 136 -42.85 -15.32 -15.48
C TRP A 136 -43.79 -14.67 -14.45
N PRO A 137 -44.28 -15.40 -13.42
CA PRO A 137 -45.15 -14.83 -12.40
C PRO A 137 -44.37 -14.01 -11.37
N TYR A 138 -44.99 -12.92 -10.93
CA TYR A 138 -44.78 -12.39 -9.58
C TYR A 138 -45.92 -12.95 -8.70
N ASP A 139 -45.59 -13.42 -7.51
CA ASP A 139 -46.54 -13.61 -6.41
C ASP A 139 -45.89 -13.08 -5.12
N ALA A 140 -46.70 -12.55 -4.21
CA ALA A 140 -46.24 -11.98 -2.95
C ALA A 140 -47.31 -12.06 -1.86
N CYS A 141 -46.99 -12.63 -0.70
CA CYS A 141 -47.65 -12.32 0.59
C CYS A 141 -46.92 -12.91 1.82
N SER A 142 -47.22 -12.30 2.97
CA SER A 142 -47.20 -12.87 4.33
C SER A 142 -45.94 -13.60 4.83
N ASP A 143 -44.97 -12.79 5.26
CA ASP A 143 -44.38 -12.81 6.61
C ASP A 143 -44.95 -13.82 7.64
N GLN A 144 -44.08 -14.70 8.17
CA GLN A 144 -44.00 -15.01 9.61
C GLN A 144 -42.79 -15.91 9.99
N GLY A 145 -41.93 -15.40 10.88
CA GLY A 145 -41.20 -16.20 11.89
C GLY A 145 -39.93 -16.99 11.52
N GLY A 146 -38.88 -16.86 12.36
CA GLY A 146 -37.95 -17.96 12.62
C GLY A 146 -36.63 -18.06 11.82
N GLY A 147 -36.09 -16.96 11.30
CA GLY A 147 -34.84 -16.94 10.51
C GLY A 147 -33.55 -17.26 11.29
N GLY A 148 -33.29 -18.53 11.61
CA GLY A 148 -32.00 -18.99 12.12
C GLY A 148 -30.96 -19.11 11.00
N ILE A 149 -29.87 -18.33 11.06
CA ILE A 149 -28.79 -18.37 10.06
C ILE A 149 -28.07 -19.73 10.13
N PRO A 150 -27.99 -20.50 9.02
CA PRO A 150 -27.22 -21.74 9.01
C PRO A 150 -25.73 -21.42 9.11
N ARG A 151 -25.07 -21.91 10.16
CA ARG A 151 -23.60 -21.85 10.28
C ARG A 151 -22.97 -22.63 9.12
N SER A 152 -22.32 -21.93 8.20
CA SER A 152 -21.35 -22.54 7.29
C SER A 152 -20.24 -23.17 8.14
N GLN A 153 -20.18 -24.50 8.18
CA GLN A 153 -19.10 -25.20 8.88
C GLN A 153 -17.77 -24.84 8.20
N GLY A 154 -16.82 -24.34 8.98
CA GLY A 154 -15.49 -24.01 8.48
C GLY A 154 -14.79 -25.28 8.02
N GLN A 155 -14.44 -25.34 6.74
CA GLN A 155 -13.62 -26.42 6.22
C GLN A 155 -12.16 -26.09 6.52
N GLU A 156 -11.58 -26.75 7.52
CA GLU A 156 -10.20 -26.48 7.98
C GLU A 156 -9.18 -26.72 6.85
N PRO A 157 -8.14 -25.88 6.74
CA PRO A 157 -7.11 -26.03 5.72
C PRO A 157 -6.26 -27.29 5.99
N HIS A 158 -6.33 -28.27 5.08
CA HIS A 158 -5.60 -29.52 5.19
C HIS A 158 -4.08 -29.27 4.99
N PRO A 159 -3.20 -29.52 5.99
CA PRO A 159 -1.85 -28.93 6.02
C PRO A 159 -0.82 -29.56 5.07
N ASP A 160 -1.13 -30.70 4.45
CA ASP A 160 -0.19 -31.55 3.70
C ASP A 160 -0.57 -31.74 2.22
N ARG A 161 -1.13 -30.72 1.57
CA ARG A 161 -1.25 -30.73 0.10
C ARG A 161 0.02 -30.14 -0.51
N PRO A 162 0.90 -30.93 -1.17
CA PRO A 162 2.08 -30.37 -1.82
C PRO A 162 1.64 -29.36 -2.90
N LEU A 163 2.36 -28.24 -2.98
CA LEU A 163 2.12 -27.19 -3.98
C LEU A 163 2.01 -27.82 -5.37
N GLY A 164 0.80 -27.78 -5.94
CA GLY A 164 0.48 -28.57 -7.12
C GLY A 164 1.34 -28.16 -8.31
N SER A 165 1.99 -29.14 -8.95
CA SER A 165 2.63 -28.97 -10.26
C SER A 165 1.58 -28.86 -11.37
N GLY A 166 0.69 -27.88 -11.23
CA GLY A 166 -0.45 -27.61 -12.11
C GLY A 166 -0.09 -26.57 -13.16
N LEU A 167 0.18 -27.05 -14.38
CA LEU A 167 0.08 -26.18 -15.56
C LEU A 167 -1.33 -25.59 -15.62
N VAL A 168 -1.43 -24.29 -15.91
CA VAL A 168 -2.72 -23.60 -16.04
C VAL A 168 -3.60 -24.34 -17.05
N LYS A 169 -4.91 -24.40 -16.76
CA LYS A 169 -5.99 -24.95 -17.59
C LYS A 169 -5.94 -24.57 -19.09
N TYR A 170 -5.31 -23.46 -19.42
CA TYR A 170 -5.22 -22.90 -20.77
C TYR A 170 -3.92 -23.33 -21.46
N THR A 171 -4.02 -23.89 -22.66
CA THR A 171 -2.85 -24.34 -23.46
C THR A 171 -2.05 -23.21 -24.11
N SER A 172 -2.41 -21.94 -23.90
CA SER A 172 -1.61 -20.80 -24.35
C SER A 172 -1.84 -19.53 -23.53
N ALA A 173 -0.78 -18.74 -23.36
CA ALA A 173 -0.81 -17.44 -22.69
C ALA A 173 -1.85 -16.47 -23.29
N ALA A 174 -2.07 -16.52 -24.61
CA ALA A 174 -3.05 -15.68 -25.30
C ALA A 174 -4.49 -16.04 -24.91
N ALA A 175 -4.82 -17.34 -24.86
CA ALA A 175 -6.14 -17.81 -24.42
C ALA A 175 -6.39 -17.51 -22.94
N PHE A 176 -5.39 -17.78 -22.08
CA PHE A 176 -5.46 -17.43 -20.66
C PHE A 176 -5.70 -15.93 -20.45
N ARG A 177 -4.91 -15.08 -21.12
CA ARG A 177 -5.06 -13.63 -21.04
C ARG A 177 -6.44 -13.16 -21.51
N GLN A 178 -6.97 -13.72 -22.60
CA GLN A 178 -8.31 -13.38 -23.08
C GLN A 178 -9.38 -13.74 -22.04
N ALA A 179 -9.32 -14.94 -21.46
CA ALA A 179 -10.26 -15.37 -20.43
C ALA A 179 -10.16 -14.53 -19.16
N LEU A 180 -8.95 -14.22 -18.70
CA LEU A 180 -8.68 -13.33 -17.57
C LEU A 180 -9.25 -11.93 -17.80
N GLU A 181 -8.91 -11.30 -18.93
CA GLU A 181 -9.41 -9.96 -19.31
C GLU A 181 -10.95 -9.95 -19.38
N THR A 182 -11.59 -11.05 -19.81
CA THR A 182 -13.06 -11.19 -19.80
C THR A 182 -13.62 -11.35 -18.39
N ARG A 183 -13.04 -12.20 -17.53
CA ARG A 183 -13.48 -12.39 -16.12
C ARG A 183 -13.37 -11.10 -15.32
N LEU A 184 -12.23 -10.41 -15.38
CA LEU A 184 -12.04 -9.15 -14.63
C LEU A 184 -13.01 -8.05 -15.12
N ARG A 185 -13.40 -8.04 -16.40
CA ARG A 185 -14.43 -7.11 -16.93
C ARG A 185 -15.86 -7.51 -16.57
N ALA A 186 -16.14 -8.78 -16.31
CA ALA A 186 -17.40 -9.19 -15.70
C ALA A 186 -17.48 -8.66 -14.27
N ILE A 187 -16.55 -9.11 -13.40
CA ILE A 187 -16.45 -8.68 -11.98
C ILE A 187 -16.48 -7.14 -11.85
N SER A 188 -15.76 -6.40 -12.70
CA SER A 188 -15.74 -4.94 -12.67
C SER A 188 -17.09 -4.28 -12.96
N ARG A 189 -17.93 -4.86 -13.83
CA ARG A 189 -19.30 -4.36 -14.10
C ARG A 189 -20.28 -4.82 -13.04
N ASP A 190 -20.17 -6.09 -12.65
CA ASP A 190 -21.18 -6.78 -11.85
C ASP A 190 -21.06 -6.41 -10.34
N GLN A 191 -19.86 -6.02 -9.89
CA GLN A 191 -19.56 -5.62 -8.50
C GLN A 191 -19.14 -4.14 -8.38
N GLY A 192 -19.18 -3.35 -9.47
CA GLY A 192 -18.71 -1.96 -9.50
C GLY A 192 -17.20 -1.73 -9.27
N SER A 193 -16.43 -2.78 -8.97
CA SER A 193 -14.99 -2.70 -8.70
C SER A 193 -14.21 -2.15 -9.89
N SER A 194 -13.23 -1.29 -9.64
CA SER A 194 -12.35 -0.78 -10.69
C SER A 194 -11.55 -1.92 -11.34
N LEU A 195 -11.62 -2.03 -12.68
CA LEU A 195 -10.84 -2.99 -13.45
C LEU A 195 -9.32 -2.87 -13.16
N VAL A 196 -8.83 -1.67 -12.85
CA VAL A 196 -7.41 -1.46 -12.47
C VAL A 196 -7.08 -2.09 -11.12
N ARG A 197 -7.99 -2.02 -10.13
CA ARG A 197 -7.81 -2.73 -8.84
C ARG A 197 -7.71 -4.23 -9.06
N LEU A 198 -8.64 -4.80 -9.82
CA LEU A 198 -8.69 -6.23 -10.09
C LEU A 198 -7.43 -6.74 -10.82
N ARG A 199 -6.90 -5.94 -11.76
CA ARG A 199 -5.64 -6.27 -12.45
C ARG A 199 -4.44 -6.18 -11.50
N LYS A 200 -4.36 -5.14 -10.65
CA LYS A 200 -3.27 -5.04 -9.66
C LYS A 200 -3.33 -6.16 -8.63
N ALA A 201 -4.51 -6.53 -8.12
CA ALA A 201 -4.68 -7.67 -7.23
C ALA A 201 -4.12 -8.98 -7.82
N VAL A 202 -4.42 -9.28 -9.10
CA VAL A 202 -3.83 -10.42 -9.83
C VAL A 202 -2.30 -10.29 -9.97
N ALA A 203 -1.80 -9.10 -10.29
CA ALA A 203 -0.37 -8.88 -10.48
C ALA A 203 0.44 -8.96 -9.16
N PHE A 204 -0.16 -8.54 -8.04
CA PHE A 204 0.40 -8.71 -6.70
C PHE A 204 0.38 -10.19 -6.28
N ASP A 205 -0.76 -10.88 -6.42
CA ASP A 205 -0.90 -12.32 -6.12
C ASP A 205 0.15 -13.17 -6.86
N ARG A 206 0.35 -12.94 -8.17
CA ARG A 206 1.34 -13.69 -8.96
C ARG A 206 2.80 -13.36 -8.67
N LEU A 207 3.10 -12.18 -8.11
CA LEU A 207 4.44 -11.88 -7.60
C LEU A 207 4.65 -12.46 -6.20
N LEU A 208 3.65 -12.33 -5.31
CA LEU A 208 3.71 -12.82 -3.94
C LEU A 208 3.84 -14.35 -3.90
N ALA A 209 3.11 -15.06 -4.78
CA ALA A 209 3.29 -16.50 -4.97
C ALA A 209 4.73 -16.87 -5.41
N ARG A 210 5.38 -16.05 -6.25
CA ARG A 210 6.78 -16.27 -6.65
C ARG A 210 7.74 -16.01 -5.49
N LEU A 211 7.52 -14.95 -4.72
CA LEU A 211 8.33 -14.59 -3.55
C LEU A 211 8.30 -15.68 -2.48
N LEU A 212 7.13 -16.23 -2.19
CA LEU A 212 6.95 -17.30 -1.20
C LEU A 212 7.54 -18.65 -1.64
N VAL A 213 7.70 -18.90 -2.94
CA VAL A 213 8.42 -20.07 -3.46
C VAL A 213 9.94 -19.83 -3.54
N ALA A 214 10.37 -18.63 -3.96
CA ALA A 214 11.79 -18.28 -4.09
C ALA A 214 12.49 -18.12 -2.73
N ALA A 215 11.79 -17.62 -1.72
CA ALA A 215 12.29 -17.46 -0.36
C ALA A 215 11.19 -17.73 0.69
N PRO A 216 10.87 -19.01 0.96
CA PRO A 216 9.86 -19.40 1.94
C PRO A 216 10.15 -18.80 3.33
N GLY A 217 9.09 -18.32 4.00
CA GLY A 217 9.17 -17.77 5.36
C GLY A 217 9.92 -16.45 5.52
N ARG A 218 10.49 -15.86 4.47
CA ARG A 218 11.28 -14.61 4.55
C ARG A 218 10.50 -13.33 4.23
N TRP A 219 9.22 -13.43 3.88
CA TRP A 219 8.39 -12.30 3.46
C TRP A 219 7.14 -12.15 4.33
N VAL A 220 6.87 -10.92 4.75
CA VAL A 220 5.64 -10.52 5.45
C VAL A 220 4.96 -9.39 4.66
N LEU A 221 3.67 -9.56 4.35
CA LEU A 221 2.83 -8.59 3.68
C LEU A 221 2.34 -7.51 4.67
N LYS A 222 2.39 -6.22 4.31
CA LYS A 222 1.91 -5.13 5.16
C LYS A 222 1.09 -4.07 4.41
N GLY A 223 0.86 -2.94 5.06
CA GLY A 223 0.32 -1.72 4.47
C GLY A 223 -1.03 -1.89 3.75
N GLY A 224 -1.15 -1.35 2.55
CA GLY A 224 -2.43 -1.25 1.85
C GLY A 224 -2.99 -2.58 1.36
N LEU A 225 -2.14 -3.55 1.05
CA LEU A 225 -2.54 -4.84 0.48
C LEU A 225 -2.90 -5.87 1.56
N ALA A 226 -2.27 -5.82 2.73
CA ALA A 226 -2.66 -6.67 3.86
C ALA A 226 -4.10 -6.36 4.34
N LEU A 227 -4.54 -5.10 4.30
CA LEU A 227 -5.94 -4.74 4.57
C LEU A 227 -6.90 -5.16 3.45
N ASP A 228 -6.46 -5.17 2.18
CA ASP A 228 -7.25 -5.70 1.05
C ASP A 228 -7.50 -7.21 1.21
N TYR A 229 -6.50 -7.98 1.64
CA TYR A 229 -6.69 -9.41 1.92
C TYR A 229 -7.56 -9.66 3.17
N ARG A 230 -7.49 -8.79 4.20
CA ARG A 230 -8.29 -8.96 5.43
C ARG A 230 -9.76 -8.51 5.29
N PHE A 231 -10.04 -7.46 4.53
CA PHE A 231 -11.37 -6.83 4.46
C PHE A 231 -11.98 -6.78 3.04
N GLY A 232 -11.27 -7.26 2.02
CA GLY A 232 -11.75 -7.39 0.65
C GLY A 232 -12.31 -6.08 0.08
N ALA A 233 -13.54 -6.13 -0.42
CA ALA A 233 -14.23 -4.97 -0.99
C ALA A 233 -14.41 -3.79 -0.02
N ARG A 234 -14.32 -3.99 1.30
CA ARG A 234 -14.34 -2.89 2.30
C ARG A 234 -12.98 -2.21 2.48
N ALA A 235 -11.88 -2.74 1.93
CA ALA A 235 -10.61 -2.04 1.90
C ALA A 235 -10.55 -1.04 0.72
N ARG A 236 -9.80 0.05 0.88
CA ARG A 236 -9.54 0.99 -0.22
C ARG A 236 -8.61 0.39 -1.26
N THR A 237 -8.65 0.90 -2.50
CA THR A 237 -7.73 0.45 -3.55
C THR A 237 -6.28 0.85 -3.21
N THR A 238 -5.37 -0.14 -3.04
CA THR A 238 -3.93 0.14 -3.04
C THR A 238 -3.37 0.23 -4.47
N LYS A 239 -2.24 0.94 -4.64
CA LYS A 239 -1.48 1.03 -5.91
C LYS A 239 -0.13 0.32 -5.84
N ASP A 240 0.35 0.14 -4.62
CA ASP A 240 1.70 -0.19 -4.24
C ASP A 240 1.63 -1.42 -3.30
N MET A 241 2.66 -2.27 -3.33
CA MET A 241 2.75 -3.45 -2.48
C MET A 241 3.79 -3.23 -1.39
N ASP A 242 3.33 -3.02 -0.17
CA ASP A 242 4.18 -2.88 1.01
C ASP A 242 4.56 -4.28 1.53
N LEU A 243 5.85 -4.61 1.52
CA LEU A 243 6.41 -5.83 2.10
C LEU A 243 7.36 -5.50 3.25
N ALA A 244 7.67 -6.50 4.06
CA ALA A 244 8.76 -6.43 5.02
C ALA A 244 9.47 -7.79 5.17
N THR A 245 10.71 -7.74 5.64
CA THR A 245 11.56 -8.92 5.84
C THR A 245 12.57 -8.69 6.97
N GLN A 246 13.01 -9.78 7.61
CA GLN A 246 14.11 -9.78 8.59
C GLN A 246 15.48 -10.01 7.92
N ALA A 247 15.52 -10.24 6.60
CA ALA A 247 16.76 -10.41 5.84
C ALA A 247 17.35 -9.07 5.40
N GLY A 248 18.69 -8.98 5.30
CA GLY A 248 19.37 -7.77 4.81
C GLY A 248 19.00 -7.39 3.38
N GLU A 249 19.25 -6.12 3.03
CA GLU A 249 18.86 -5.49 1.77
C GLU A 249 19.32 -6.28 0.53
N GLU A 250 20.56 -6.78 0.54
CA GLU A 250 21.15 -7.54 -0.56
C GLU A 250 20.45 -8.88 -0.75
N ALA A 251 20.07 -9.53 0.35
CA ALA A 251 19.38 -10.81 0.35
C ALA A 251 17.92 -10.64 -0.08
N ALA A 252 17.24 -9.59 0.37
CA ALA A 252 15.89 -9.23 -0.11
C ALA A 252 15.88 -8.86 -1.60
N THR A 253 16.91 -8.15 -2.06
CA THR A 253 17.11 -7.84 -3.49
C THR A 253 17.32 -9.11 -4.31
N SER A 254 18.17 -10.03 -3.83
CA SER A 254 18.44 -11.30 -4.51
C SER A 254 17.20 -12.20 -4.59
N ASP A 255 16.43 -12.30 -3.50
CA ASP A 255 15.15 -13.03 -3.48
C ASP A 255 14.15 -12.44 -4.48
N LEU A 256 13.99 -11.11 -4.49
CA LEU A 256 13.04 -10.42 -5.34
C LEU A 256 13.38 -10.62 -6.83
N LEU A 257 14.66 -10.55 -7.20
CA LEU A 257 15.12 -10.86 -8.56
C LEU A 257 14.90 -12.35 -8.91
N SER A 258 15.21 -13.27 -7.98
CA SER A 258 15.00 -14.71 -8.17
C SER A 258 13.52 -15.07 -8.35
N ALA A 259 12.62 -14.38 -7.64
CA ALA A 259 11.19 -14.46 -7.83
C ALA A 259 10.75 -13.89 -9.20
N GLY A 260 11.41 -12.85 -9.70
CA GLY A 260 11.14 -12.29 -11.03
C GLY A 260 11.43 -13.26 -12.18
N ASP A 261 12.54 -14.02 -12.07
CA ASP A 261 12.96 -15.04 -13.04
C ASP A 261 12.20 -16.39 -12.91
N LEU A 262 11.40 -16.56 -11.85
CA LEU A 262 10.71 -17.83 -11.57
C LEU A 262 9.47 -18.03 -12.47
N ASP A 263 9.48 -19.09 -13.27
CA ASP A 263 8.30 -19.55 -14.02
C ASP A 263 7.46 -20.51 -13.16
N LEU A 264 6.25 -20.08 -12.79
CA LEU A 264 5.25 -20.92 -12.11
C LEU A 264 4.29 -21.62 -13.10
N GLY A 265 4.58 -21.59 -14.41
CA GLY A 265 3.70 -22.07 -15.47
C GLY A 265 2.48 -21.18 -15.74
N ASP A 266 2.33 -20.07 -15.00
CA ASP A 266 1.15 -19.20 -15.02
C ASP A 266 1.14 -18.13 -16.13
N TYR A 267 2.08 -18.20 -17.07
CA TYR A 267 2.29 -17.28 -18.19
C TYR A 267 2.62 -15.82 -17.83
N PHE A 268 2.73 -15.47 -16.54
CA PHE A 268 3.24 -14.16 -16.13
C PHE A 268 4.78 -14.14 -16.13
N THR A 269 5.34 -13.02 -16.60
CA THR A 269 6.77 -12.71 -16.47
C THR A 269 6.94 -11.36 -15.81
N PHE A 270 7.92 -11.24 -14.92
CA PHE A 270 8.13 -10.02 -14.13
C PHE A 270 9.48 -9.40 -14.48
N ALA A 271 9.48 -8.09 -14.74
CA ALA A 271 10.69 -7.29 -14.83
C ALA A 271 10.75 -6.34 -13.63
N ILE A 272 11.87 -6.37 -12.91
CA ILE A 272 12.02 -5.73 -11.60
C ILE A 272 13.27 -4.84 -11.61
N GLU A 273 13.11 -3.56 -11.25
CA GLU A 273 14.14 -2.53 -11.35
C GLU A 273 14.23 -1.74 -10.03
N ARG A 274 15.39 -1.72 -9.36
CA ARG A 274 15.61 -0.93 -8.12
C ARG A 274 15.65 0.56 -8.46
N THR A 275 14.98 1.39 -7.66
CA THR A 275 14.83 2.83 -7.93
C THR A 275 15.83 3.66 -7.12
N SER A 276 17.06 3.81 -7.62
CA SER A 276 18.17 4.56 -6.98
C SER A 276 17.99 6.09 -6.88
N LYS A 277 16.75 6.58 -6.95
CA LYS A 277 16.35 7.99 -6.89
C LYS A 277 15.45 8.32 -5.70
N LEU A 278 15.02 7.32 -4.92
CA LEU A 278 14.13 7.53 -3.77
C LEU A 278 14.75 7.22 -2.41
N ASP A 279 16.01 6.77 -2.38
CA ASP A 279 16.81 6.50 -1.17
C ASP A 279 17.09 7.77 -0.31
N GLN A 280 16.51 8.93 -0.68
CA GLN A 280 16.63 10.22 0.00
C GLN A 280 15.30 10.76 0.54
N LEU A 281 14.18 10.03 0.38
CA LEU A 281 12.83 10.45 0.82
C LEU A 281 12.20 9.51 1.86
N VAL A 282 12.86 8.40 2.18
CA VAL A 282 12.54 7.53 3.31
C VAL A 282 13.80 7.41 4.15
N GLU A 283 13.68 7.65 5.46
CA GLU A 283 14.82 7.63 6.39
C GLU A 283 15.30 6.18 6.62
N GLY A 284 16.19 5.70 5.74
CA GLY A 284 16.99 4.47 5.88
C GLY A 284 16.25 3.12 5.99
N SER A 285 14.92 3.12 6.03
CA SER A 285 14.11 2.01 6.57
C SER A 285 13.39 1.15 5.53
N ALA A 286 13.29 1.61 4.28
CA ALA A 286 12.69 0.83 3.19
C ALA A 286 13.33 1.13 1.82
N VAL A 287 13.38 0.10 0.96
CA VAL A 287 13.93 0.19 -0.41
C VAL A 287 12.84 -0.04 -1.46
N ARG A 288 12.87 0.79 -2.50
CA ARG A 288 11.83 0.85 -3.54
C ARG A 288 12.24 0.17 -4.84
N PHE A 289 11.37 -0.70 -5.33
CA PHE A 289 11.46 -1.37 -6.62
C PHE A 289 10.27 -1.02 -7.52
N HIS A 290 10.53 -0.79 -8.79
CA HIS A 290 9.50 -0.78 -9.82
C HIS A 290 9.34 -2.19 -10.40
N VAL A 291 8.10 -2.64 -10.50
CA VAL A 291 7.76 -3.94 -11.08
C VAL A 291 6.84 -3.75 -12.27
N ARG A 292 7.16 -4.44 -13.37
CA ARG A 292 6.30 -4.65 -14.53
C ARG A 292 5.91 -6.11 -14.61
N ALA A 293 4.61 -6.39 -14.56
CA ALA A 293 4.05 -7.68 -14.92
C ALA A 293 3.69 -7.66 -16.42
N ASP A 294 4.32 -8.53 -17.20
CA ASP A 294 3.95 -8.82 -18.58
C ASP A 294 3.19 -10.17 -18.64
N LEU A 295 2.17 -10.25 -19.50
CA LEU A 295 1.35 -11.45 -19.70
C LEU A 295 1.08 -11.63 -21.20
N ALA A 296 1.40 -12.81 -21.74
CA ALA A 296 1.32 -13.10 -23.18
C ALA A 296 2.11 -12.09 -24.04
N GLY A 297 3.34 -11.75 -23.61
CA GLY A 297 4.25 -10.85 -24.33
C GLY A 297 3.82 -9.37 -24.37
N ARG A 298 2.88 -8.96 -23.49
CA ARG A 298 2.34 -7.60 -23.42
C ARG A 298 2.18 -7.15 -21.97
N ARG A 299 2.34 -5.86 -21.67
CA ARG A 299 2.11 -5.32 -20.32
C ARG A 299 0.75 -5.73 -19.79
N PHE A 300 0.74 -6.28 -18.59
CA PHE A 300 -0.44 -6.51 -17.79
C PHE A 300 -0.61 -5.35 -16.82
N GLU A 301 0.33 -5.15 -15.90
CA GLU A 301 0.33 -4.04 -14.94
C GLU A 301 1.75 -3.55 -14.66
N ASP A 302 1.85 -2.33 -14.15
CA ASP A 302 3.03 -1.76 -13.50
C ASP A 302 2.69 -1.29 -12.08
N PHE A 303 3.60 -1.48 -11.13
CA PHE A 303 3.42 -1.10 -9.74
C PHE A 303 4.75 -0.84 -9.02
N VAL A 304 4.64 -0.41 -7.78
CA VAL A 304 5.77 -0.21 -6.84
C VAL A 304 5.73 -1.33 -5.80
N VAL A 305 6.91 -1.81 -5.42
CA VAL A 305 7.12 -2.64 -4.22
C VAL A 305 8.05 -1.87 -3.29
N ASP A 306 7.62 -1.67 -2.05
CA ASP A 306 8.43 -1.08 -0.99
C ASP A 306 8.73 -2.16 0.05
N ILE A 307 10.01 -2.44 0.29
CA ILE A 307 10.47 -3.46 1.23
C ILE A 307 11.02 -2.76 2.47
N GLY A 308 10.35 -2.94 3.61
CA GLY A 308 10.85 -2.53 4.93
C GLY A 308 11.71 -3.60 5.62
N PHE A 309 12.68 -3.16 6.42
CA PHE A 309 13.60 -4.03 7.15
C PHE A 309 13.38 -4.01 8.67
N ASP A 310 12.27 -3.39 9.10
CA ASP A 310 11.95 -3.05 10.48
C ASP A 310 10.87 -3.97 11.09
N MET A 311 10.92 -5.26 10.76
CA MET A 311 9.99 -6.27 11.31
C MET A 311 10.25 -6.52 12.80
N PRO A 312 9.25 -6.38 13.68
CA PRO A 312 9.32 -6.89 15.05
C PRO A 312 9.62 -8.39 15.07
N LEU A 313 10.42 -8.83 16.04
CA LEU A 313 10.79 -10.24 16.22
C LEU A 313 9.72 -11.03 17.00
N ASP A 314 9.16 -10.42 18.05
CA ASP A 314 8.29 -11.09 19.03
C ASP A 314 6.79 -11.02 18.67
N TRP A 315 6.48 -11.21 17.39
CA TRP A 315 5.12 -11.26 16.84
C TRP A 315 5.00 -12.32 15.74
N GLU A 316 4.09 -13.27 15.93
CA GLU A 316 3.71 -14.24 14.91
C GLU A 316 2.88 -13.56 13.80
N PRO A 317 3.23 -13.69 12.51
CA PRO A 317 2.44 -13.12 11.41
C PRO A 317 1.08 -13.79 11.22
N ASP A 318 0.04 -13.01 10.94
CA ASP A 318 -1.26 -13.54 10.52
C ASP A 318 -1.14 -14.14 9.11
N VAL A 319 -1.73 -15.31 8.85
CA VAL A 319 -1.84 -15.84 7.48
C VAL A 319 -3.12 -15.33 6.83
N LEU A 320 -2.99 -14.51 5.78
CA LEU A 320 -4.12 -13.96 5.01
C LEU A 320 -4.16 -14.55 3.61
N VAL A 321 -5.36 -14.81 3.09
CA VAL A 321 -5.60 -15.40 1.76
C VAL A 321 -6.04 -14.32 0.78
N GLY A 322 -5.43 -14.29 -0.41
CA GLY A 322 -5.79 -13.38 -1.49
C GLY A 322 -7.17 -13.67 -2.12
N PRO A 323 -7.72 -12.73 -2.91
CA PRO A 323 -9.02 -12.90 -3.55
C PRO A 323 -8.99 -13.93 -4.70
N ASP A 324 -10.00 -14.81 -4.80
CA ASP A 324 -10.14 -15.72 -5.95
C ASP A 324 -10.49 -14.99 -7.25
N LEU A 325 -9.45 -14.51 -7.93
CA LEU A 325 -9.53 -13.97 -9.27
C LEU A 325 -9.15 -15.00 -10.34
N LEU A 326 -8.53 -16.13 -9.96
CA LEU A 326 -7.79 -17.02 -10.86
C LEU A 326 -8.19 -18.51 -10.84
N GLY A 327 -9.03 -18.97 -9.90
CA GLY A 327 -9.47 -20.37 -9.80
C GLY A 327 -10.23 -20.87 -11.05
N PHE A 328 -10.74 -19.98 -11.89
CA PHE A 328 -11.28 -20.32 -13.21
C PHE A 328 -10.25 -20.99 -14.15
N ALA A 329 -8.96 -20.77 -13.88
CA ALA A 329 -7.80 -21.24 -14.62
C ALA A 329 -7.02 -22.34 -13.87
N ASP A 330 -7.59 -22.84 -12.76
CA ASP A 330 -7.01 -23.85 -11.87
C ASP A 330 -5.72 -23.37 -11.14
N ILE A 331 -5.70 -22.09 -10.76
CA ILE A 331 -4.67 -21.45 -9.91
C ILE A 331 -5.31 -21.07 -8.57
N ASP A 332 -4.81 -21.62 -7.47
CA ASP A 332 -5.27 -21.28 -6.12
C ASP A 332 -4.80 -19.87 -5.68
N PRO A 333 -5.58 -19.13 -4.85
CA PRO A 333 -5.18 -17.81 -4.34
C PRO A 333 -3.97 -17.89 -3.41
N VAL A 334 -3.11 -16.87 -3.40
CA VAL A 334 -1.93 -16.85 -2.53
C VAL A 334 -2.32 -16.78 -1.05
N SER A 335 -1.71 -17.62 -0.22
CA SER A 335 -1.77 -17.54 1.24
C SER A 335 -0.47 -16.91 1.74
N ALA A 336 -0.55 -15.74 2.38
CA ALA A 336 0.59 -14.88 2.66
C ALA A 336 0.74 -14.59 4.17
N PRO A 337 1.92 -14.85 4.78
CA PRO A 337 2.27 -14.27 6.07
C PRO A 337 2.15 -12.75 6.00
N SER A 338 1.46 -12.16 6.96
CA SER A 338 1.02 -10.76 6.94
C SER A 338 1.21 -10.14 8.32
N LEU A 339 1.50 -8.84 8.36
CA LEU A 339 1.71 -8.12 9.61
C LEU A 339 0.41 -8.18 10.45
N PRO A 340 0.48 -8.55 11.75
CA PRO A 340 -0.68 -8.56 12.64
C PRO A 340 -1.44 -7.24 12.63
N LEU A 341 -2.76 -7.30 12.80
CA LEU A 341 -3.61 -6.11 12.64
C LEU A 341 -3.25 -4.99 13.62
N GLU A 342 -2.87 -5.35 14.85
CA GLU A 342 -2.44 -4.40 15.88
C GLU A 342 -1.15 -3.66 15.49
N LEU A 343 -0.19 -4.35 14.85
CA LEU A 343 1.00 -3.72 14.30
C LEU A 343 0.67 -2.85 13.08
N GLN A 344 -0.28 -3.25 12.23
CA GLN A 344 -0.76 -2.38 11.13
C GLN A 344 -1.48 -1.12 11.64
N ILE A 345 -2.21 -1.21 12.75
CA ILE A 345 -2.79 -0.05 13.46
C ILE A 345 -1.65 0.85 13.96
N ALA A 346 -0.65 0.28 14.64
CA ALA A 346 0.47 1.02 15.19
C ALA A 346 1.31 1.73 14.11
N GLU A 347 1.61 1.05 12.98
CA GLU A 347 2.24 1.68 11.80
C GLU A 347 1.44 2.90 11.32
N LYS A 348 0.11 2.82 11.35
CA LYS A 348 -0.81 3.88 10.89
C LYS A 348 -0.94 5.04 11.87
N VAL A 349 -0.95 4.79 13.18
CA VAL A 349 -0.92 5.83 14.21
C VAL A 349 0.40 6.61 14.12
N HIS A 350 1.53 5.92 13.98
CA HIS A 350 2.84 6.54 13.77
C HIS A 350 2.89 7.36 12.47
N ALA A 351 2.40 6.77 11.38
CA ALA A 351 2.28 7.43 10.08
C ALA A 351 1.44 8.71 10.15
N TYR A 352 0.25 8.63 10.74
CA TYR A 352 -0.69 9.74 10.92
C TYR A 352 -0.07 10.88 11.75
N GLY A 353 0.56 10.57 12.88
CA GLY A 353 1.22 11.55 13.74
C GLY A 353 2.30 12.37 13.03
N ARG A 354 3.01 11.78 12.04
CA ARG A 354 4.00 12.51 11.23
C ARG A 354 3.39 13.52 10.24
N ALA A 355 2.07 13.65 10.14
CA ALA A 355 1.42 14.72 9.36
C ALA A 355 1.72 16.14 9.87
N TYR A 356 2.10 16.28 11.15
CA TYR A 356 2.40 17.56 11.81
C TYR A 356 3.91 17.88 11.81
N GLY A 357 4.73 17.02 11.19
CA GLY A 357 6.13 17.31 10.86
C GLY A 357 6.26 18.25 9.66
N SER A 358 7.43 18.91 9.53
CA SER A 358 7.64 20.09 8.67
C SER A 358 7.51 19.90 7.15
N ASN A 359 7.31 18.68 6.65
CA ASN A 359 7.28 18.37 5.22
C ASN A 359 5.90 17.82 4.78
N GLY A 360 5.05 18.70 4.24
CA GLY A 360 3.62 18.46 4.01
C GLY A 360 3.26 17.44 2.92
N ILE A 361 3.32 16.14 3.23
CA ILE A 361 2.81 15.04 2.38
C ILE A 361 1.39 14.63 2.82
N GLY A 362 0.44 15.58 2.80
CA GLY A 362 -0.92 15.35 3.33
C GLY A 362 -1.69 14.19 2.68
N SER A 363 -1.55 14.01 1.37
CA SER A 363 -2.38 13.06 0.57
C SER A 363 -2.11 11.57 0.81
N THR A 364 -1.05 11.21 1.54
CA THR A 364 -0.85 9.83 2.03
C THR A 364 -1.52 9.64 3.38
N ARG A 365 -1.41 10.60 4.29
CA ARG A 365 -1.88 10.51 5.69
C ARG A 365 -3.40 10.46 5.83
N VAL A 366 -4.13 11.06 4.89
CA VAL A 366 -5.59 10.85 4.74
C VAL A 366 -5.95 9.36 4.69
N LYS A 367 -5.14 8.55 4.02
CA LYS A 367 -5.38 7.11 3.86
C LYS A 367 -5.22 6.36 5.17
N ASP A 368 -4.26 6.77 6.00
CA ASP A 368 -4.02 6.16 7.31
C ASP A 368 -5.26 6.37 8.21
N LEU A 369 -5.89 7.54 8.16
CA LEU A 369 -7.17 7.80 8.86
C LEU A 369 -8.33 6.95 8.32
N VAL A 370 -8.47 6.84 6.99
CA VAL A 370 -9.52 6.00 6.35
C VAL A 370 -9.34 4.53 6.74
N ASP A 371 -8.09 4.05 6.79
CA ASP A 371 -7.75 2.68 7.18
C ASP A 371 -8.05 2.43 8.67
N LEU A 372 -7.75 3.38 9.56
CA LEU A 372 -8.08 3.28 11.00
C LEU A 372 -9.60 3.30 11.25
N ALA A 373 -10.33 4.20 10.58
CA ALA A 373 -11.80 4.25 10.65
C ALA A 373 -12.45 2.98 10.05
N LEU A 374 -11.85 2.38 9.01
CA LEU A 374 -12.27 1.08 8.49
C LEU A 374 -12.08 -0.01 9.54
N VAL A 375 -10.90 -0.10 10.16
CA VAL A 375 -10.58 -1.08 11.21
C VAL A 375 -11.60 -1.01 12.37
N ALA A 376 -11.91 0.21 12.84
CA ALA A 376 -12.91 0.44 13.89
C ALA A 376 -14.32 -0.08 13.55
N THR A 377 -14.67 -0.26 12.27
CA THR A 377 -15.96 -0.81 11.79
C THR A 377 -15.88 -2.22 11.21
N THR A 378 -14.76 -2.93 11.38
CA THR A 378 -14.54 -4.27 10.78
C THR A 378 -13.97 -5.28 11.76
N ALA A 379 -13.03 -4.89 12.62
CA ALA A 379 -12.27 -5.83 13.46
C ALA A 379 -12.75 -5.82 14.91
N GLU A 380 -12.73 -6.99 15.55
CA GLU A 380 -12.54 -7.04 17.01
C GLU A 380 -11.06 -6.88 17.33
N LEU A 381 -10.75 -6.21 18.43
CA LEU A 381 -9.38 -5.91 18.86
C LEU A 381 -9.22 -6.09 20.36
N ASP A 382 -8.03 -6.49 20.78
CA ASP A 382 -7.62 -6.56 22.18
C ASP A 382 -6.82 -5.30 22.55
N ALA A 383 -7.22 -4.60 23.63
CA ALA A 383 -6.62 -3.34 24.03
C ALA A 383 -5.14 -3.48 24.40
N ALA A 384 -4.75 -4.59 25.05
CA ALA A 384 -3.38 -4.83 25.48
C ALA A 384 -2.47 -5.15 24.28
N ARG A 385 -2.96 -5.91 23.29
CA ARG A 385 -2.24 -6.14 22.03
C ARG A 385 -2.06 -4.85 21.22
N VAL A 386 -3.12 -4.04 21.08
CA VAL A 386 -3.04 -2.74 20.36
C VAL A 386 -2.10 -1.78 21.08
N ARG A 387 -2.16 -1.69 22.41
CA ARG A 387 -1.24 -0.87 23.22
C ARG A 387 0.22 -1.32 23.03
N ARG A 388 0.50 -2.61 23.20
CA ARG A 388 1.85 -3.19 23.01
C ARG A 388 2.39 -2.85 21.61
N ALA A 389 1.58 -3.04 20.58
CA ALA A 389 1.97 -2.76 19.20
C ALA A 389 2.33 -1.28 18.98
N ILE A 390 1.55 -0.35 19.55
CA ILE A 390 1.82 1.10 19.49
C ILE A 390 3.13 1.43 20.21
N GLU A 391 3.30 0.99 21.46
CA GLU A 391 4.49 1.27 22.26
C GLU A 391 5.77 0.75 21.59
N GLU A 392 5.77 -0.50 21.10
CA GLU A 392 6.91 -1.08 20.38
C GLU A 392 7.18 -0.36 19.05
N THR A 393 6.15 -0.02 18.27
CA THR A 393 6.34 0.64 16.96
C THR A 393 6.91 2.04 17.09
N PHE A 394 6.47 2.80 18.10
CA PHE A 394 7.03 4.12 18.37
C PHE A 394 8.47 4.01 18.87
N GLU A 395 8.75 3.13 19.84
CA GLU A 395 10.11 2.95 20.36
C GLU A 395 11.12 2.62 19.26
N HIS A 396 10.78 1.73 18.32
CA HIS A 396 11.66 1.36 17.21
C HIS A 396 11.84 2.47 16.15
N ARG A 397 10.85 3.34 15.93
CA ARG A 397 10.83 4.31 14.81
C ARG A 397 11.08 5.76 15.18
N SER A 398 10.90 6.14 16.44
CA SER A 398 11.06 7.53 16.91
C SER A 398 11.36 7.67 18.40
N GLY A 399 11.59 6.56 19.13
CA GLY A 399 11.66 6.59 20.59
C GLY A 399 10.26 6.68 21.23
N ARG A 400 10.24 6.96 22.53
CA ARG A 400 9.06 6.73 23.40
C ARG A 400 8.01 7.85 23.39
N ASP A 401 8.06 8.76 22.41
CA ASP A 401 7.15 9.90 22.28
C ASP A 401 5.81 9.51 21.64
N VAL A 402 5.02 8.69 22.34
CA VAL A 402 3.65 8.30 21.95
C VAL A 402 2.69 9.48 22.26
N PRO A 403 1.84 9.92 21.31
CA PRO A 403 0.84 10.96 21.57
C PRO A 403 -0.29 10.42 22.46
N THR A 404 -0.81 11.23 23.38
CA THR A 404 -1.87 10.82 24.33
C THR A 404 -3.29 10.80 23.76
N ALA A 405 -3.49 11.30 22.53
CA ALA A 405 -4.73 11.25 21.77
C ALA A 405 -4.43 11.43 20.27
N LEU A 406 -5.33 10.99 19.39
CA LEU A 406 -5.20 11.10 17.94
C LEU A 406 -5.44 12.56 17.48
N PRO A 407 -4.43 13.29 16.95
CA PRO A 407 -4.59 14.71 16.62
C PRO A 407 -5.72 14.97 15.60
N PRO A 408 -6.47 16.09 15.69
CA PRO A 408 -7.58 16.37 14.76
C PRO A 408 -7.06 16.68 13.34
N PRO A 409 -7.64 16.07 12.28
CA PRO A 409 -7.08 16.11 10.94
C PRO A 409 -7.14 17.51 10.29
N PRO A 410 -6.15 17.88 9.46
CA PRO A 410 -6.19 19.11 8.68
C PRO A 410 -7.42 19.22 7.76
N ARG A 411 -7.99 20.43 7.62
CA ARG A 411 -9.25 20.66 6.88
C ARG A 411 -9.18 20.37 5.38
N ASP A 412 -7.99 20.41 4.77
CA ASP A 412 -7.78 20.06 3.36
C ASP A 412 -7.93 18.55 3.09
N TRP A 413 -7.96 17.72 4.15
CA TRP A 413 -8.20 16.29 4.05
C TRP A 413 -9.67 15.95 3.77
N ASP A 414 -10.60 16.90 3.91
CA ASP A 414 -12.04 16.66 3.74
C ASP A 414 -12.38 16.02 2.39
N VAL A 415 -12.02 16.66 1.28
CA VAL A 415 -12.33 16.18 -0.07
C VAL A 415 -11.71 14.79 -0.37
N PRO A 416 -10.41 14.53 -0.11
CA PRO A 416 -9.85 13.20 -0.32
C PRO A 416 -10.39 12.16 0.68
N PHE A 417 -10.71 12.53 1.93
CA PHE A 417 -11.32 11.60 2.90
C PHE A 417 -12.71 11.19 2.46
N ARG A 418 -13.61 12.15 2.19
CA ARG A 418 -15.00 11.87 1.77
C ARG A 418 -15.05 10.99 0.53
N ARG A 419 -14.12 11.19 -0.41
CA ARG A 419 -13.94 10.29 -1.56
C ARG A 419 -13.53 8.88 -1.12
N LEU A 420 -12.45 8.73 -0.37
CA LEU A 420 -11.89 7.42 0.00
C LEU A 420 -12.82 6.61 0.92
N ALA A 421 -13.51 7.28 1.85
CA ALA A 421 -14.54 6.71 2.70
C ALA A 421 -15.74 6.22 1.87
N GLY A 422 -16.21 7.04 0.91
CA GLY A 422 -17.28 6.67 -0.02
C GLY A 422 -16.90 5.51 -0.96
N GLU A 423 -15.63 5.39 -1.36
CA GLU A 423 -15.12 4.23 -2.13
C GLU A 423 -15.21 2.90 -1.36
N ILE A 424 -15.42 2.90 -0.03
CA ILE A 424 -15.45 1.70 0.84
C ILE A 424 -16.69 1.57 1.73
N GLY A 425 -17.68 2.46 1.58
CA GLY A 425 -18.92 2.43 2.36
C GLY A 425 -18.79 2.90 3.81
N LEU A 426 -17.73 3.66 4.15
CA LEU A 426 -17.70 4.45 5.39
C LEU A 426 -18.54 5.73 5.25
N VAL A 427 -18.89 6.35 6.39
CA VAL A 427 -19.49 7.68 6.42
C VAL A 427 -18.54 8.67 5.73
N ALA A 428 -19.02 9.30 4.66
CA ALA A 428 -18.25 10.26 3.87
C ALA A 428 -18.25 11.65 4.54
N ASP A 429 -17.70 11.72 5.76
CA ASP A 429 -17.45 12.93 6.54
C ASP A 429 -16.14 12.80 7.35
N LEU A 430 -15.30 13.83 7.32
CA LEU A 430 -13.97 13.80 7.96
C LEU A 430 -14.03 13.80 9.49
N ALA A 431 -14.99 14.51 10.09
CA ALA A 431 -15.12 14.59 11.54
C ALA A 431 -15.63 13.25 12.10
N ALA A 432 -16.67 12.67 11.51
CA ALA A 432 -17.15 11.34 11.87
C ALA A 432 -16.07 10.25 11.71
N GLY A 433 -15.21 10.37 10.67
CA GLY A 433 -14.06 9.49 10.48
C GLY A 433 -12.99 9.62 11.57
N HIS A 434 -12.67 10.85 11.98
CA HIS A 434 -11.73 11.10 13.08
C HIS A 434 -12.30 10.69 14.43
N GLU A 435 -13.53 11.08 14.76
CA GLU A 435 -14.23 10.67 15.99
C GLU A 435 -14.25 9.15 16.16
N LEU A 436 -14.42 8.39 15.08
CA LEU A 436 -14.44 6.93 15.11
C LEU A 436 -13.05 6.33 15.37
N ALA A 437 -12.00 6.87 14.74
CA ALA A 437 -10.62 6.45 14.98
C ALA A 437 -10.14 6.84 16.39
N ALA A 438 -10.50 8.04 16.86
CA ALA A 438 -10.23 8.54 18.22
C ALA A 438 -10.95 7.69 19.28
N ARG A 439 -12.24 7.36 19.08
CA ARG A 439 -13.03 6.50 19.99
C ARG A 439 -12.44 5.10 20.17
N LEU A 440 -11.76 4.58 19.13
CA LEU A 440 -10.97 3.35 19.21
C LEU A 440 -9.64 3.56 19.95
N LEU A 441 -8.88 4.60 19.60
CA LEU A 441 -7.46 4.72 19.96
C LEU A 441 -7.20 5.54 21.22
N ASP A 442 -7.91 6.64 21.44
CA ASP A 442 -7.61 7.61 22.50
C ASP A 442 -7.61 7.00 23.91
N PRO A 443 -8.53 6.07 24.29
CA PRO A 443 -8.46 5.39 25.59
C PRO A 443 -7.19 4.55 25.80
N ILE A 444 -6.57 4.07 24.71
CA ILE A 444 -5.29 3.34 24.76
C ILE A 444 -4.12 4.33 24.79
N LEU A 445 -4.17 5.38 23.97
CA LEU A 445 -3.15 6.42 23.88
C LEU A 445 -3.02 7.24 25.18
N SER A 446 -4.14 7.49 25.88
CA SER A 446 -4.19 8.17 27.18
C SER A 446 -3.69 7.30 28.33
N GLY A 447 -3.64 5.97 28.13
CA GLY A 447 -3.37 4.98 29.17
C GLY A 447 -4.57 4.66 30.08
N GLU A 448 -5.76 5.20 29.80
CA GLU A 448 -6.99 4.94 30.58
C GLU A 448 -7.47 3.49 30.44
N LEU A 449 -7.24 2.85 29.28
CA LEU A 449 -7.64 1.49 28.97
C LEU A 449 -6.42 0.58 28.75
N ALA A 450 -6.07 -0.18 29.78
CA ALA A 450 -5.00 -1.20 29.70
C ALA A 450 -5.48 -2.54 29.11
N THR A 451 -6.75 -2.91 29.31
CA THR A 451 -7.32 -4.23 28.97
C THR A 451 -8.80 -4.13 28.61
N GLY A 452 -9.23 -4.87 27.59
CA GLY A 452 -10.62 -4.92 27.12
C GLY A 452 -10.71 -5.30 25.64
N ARG A 453 -11.93 -5.49 25.14
CA ARG A 453 -12.22 -5.88 23.75
C ARG A 453 -13.04 -4.83 23.01
N TRP A 454 -12.57 -4.40 21.85
CA TRP A 454 -13.34 -3.56 20.94
C TRP A 454 -14.30 -4.42 20.14
N HIS A 455 -15.57 -4.01 20.05
CA HIS A 455 -16.55 -4.64 19.16
C HIS A 455 -17.02 -3.67 18.08
N PRO A 456 -16.81 -3.97 16.79
CA PRO A 456 -17.04 -3.02 15.69
C PRO A 456 -18.52 -2.73 15.43
N ALA A 457 -19.42 -3.61 15.90
CA ALA A 457 -20.86 -3.41 15.84
C ALA A 457 -21.37 -2.36 16.84
N GLY A 458 -20.71 -2.23 18.00
CA GLY A 458 -21.02 -1.21 19.01
C GLY A 458 -20.14 0.04 18.91
N GLN A 459 -19.04 -0.02 18.17
CA GLN A 459 -18.01 1.03 18.06
C GLN A 459 -17.52 1.49 19.45
N GLY A 460 -17.24 0.51 20.31
CA GLY A 460 -16.83 0.75 21.69
C GLY A 460 -16.07 -0.42 22.31
N TRP A 461 -15.37 -0.10 23.40
CA TRP A 461 -14.63 -1.06 24.23
C TRP A 461 -15.55 -1.66 25.30
N LEU A 462 -15.53 -2.99 25.42
CA LEU A 462 -16.00 -3.70 26.61
C LEU A 462 -14.81 -3.96 27.52
N VAL A 463 -14.91 -3.52 28.79
CA VAL A 463 -13.83 -3.65 29.78
C VAL A 463 -14.05 -4.90 30.62
N ASP A 464 -13.03 -5.76 30.69
CA ASP A 464 -13.01 -6.97 31.52
C ASP A 464 -12.94 -6.62 33.02
N GLY A 465 -14.10 -6.26 33.59
CA GLY A 465 -14.20 -5.80 34.98
C GLY A 465 -15.59 -5.33 35.41
N ALA A 466 -16.52 -5.10 34.47
CA ALA A 466 -17.90 -4.73 34.75
C ALA A 466 -18.73 -5.92 35.31
N SER A 467 -18.34 -6.42 36.48
CA SER A 467 -19.14 -7.36 37.27
C SER A 467 -20.51 -6.74 37.58
N SER A 468 -21.58 -7.49 37.30
CA SER A 468 -22.96 -7.02 37.44
C SER A 468 -23.32 -6.91 38.92
N SER A 469 -23.00 -5.76 39.53
CA SER A 469 -23.56 -5.33 40.81
C SER A 469 -25.06 -5.07 40.67
N LYS A 470 -25.84 -6.13 40.80
CA LYS A 470 -27.27 -6.03 41.12
C LYS A 470 -27.43 -5.84 42.62
N GLU A 471 -27.88 -4.66 43.00
CA GLU A 471 -28.70 -4.42 44.19
C GLU A 471 -30.12 -4.03 43.72
#